data_AF-A0A4R0E0K8-F1
#
_entry.id   AF-A0A4R0E0K8-F1
#
_cell.length_a   1.000
_cell.length_b   1.000
_cell.length_c   1.000
_cell.angle_alpha   90.00
_cell.angle_beta   90.00
_cell.angle_gamma   90.00
#
_symmetry.space_group_name_H-M   'P 1'
#
loop_
_entity.id
_entity.type
_entity.pdbx_description
1 polymer ?
#
loop_
_entity_poly.entity_id
_entity_poly.type
_entity_poly.pdbx_seq_one_letter_code
_entity_poly.pdbx_strand_id
1 'polypeptide(L)'
;MNGNKGGHREGAGRKAIYNEPTKTMRVPVSRIVEIKKFLASNKKTTLNDVASITLINPSTFKRIPLASEKIAAGFPSPAQDYIDKTLDMNEHLVKNEAATFVVKVASLSMRDAGIEIDDELLVDRSLEAKHEDIVVALIDNEFTVKRLMVEGDKCWLKAENPDYDDIHLKDCQELLIWGVVTFVIKPFRKHK
;
A
#
# COMPACT_ATOMS: atom_id res chain seq x y z
N MET A 1 -33.31 -13.86 -56.92
CA MET A 1 -32.29 -14.48 -56.05
C MET A 1 -32.13 -13.60 -54.81
N ASN A 2 -32.88 -13.89 -53.73
CA ASN A 2 -32.84 -13.08 -52.51
C ASN A 2 -31.69 -13.53 -51.61
N GLY A 3 -30.64 -12.71 -51.52
CA GLY A 3 -29.52 -12.90 -50.60
C GLY A 3 -29.91 -12.53 -49.18
N ASN A 4 -30.29 -13.52 -48.38
CA ASN A 4 -30.60 -13.37 -46.97
C ASN A 4 -29.32 -13.06 -46.18
N LYS A 5 -28.99 -11.78 -45.97
CA LYS A 5 -27.87 -11.37 -45.11
C LYS A 5 -28.30 -11.58 -43.66
N GLY A 6 -27.67 -12.54 -42.97
CA GLY A 6 -27.97 -12.87 -41.57
C GLY A 6 -27.97 -11.61 -40.70
N GLY A 7 -29.13 -11.29 -40.13
CA GLY A 7 -29.32 -10.13 -39.26
C GLY A 7 -28.55 -10.24 -37.95
N HIS A 8 -28.20 -9.07 -37.40
CA HIS A 8 -27.64 -8.95 -36.05
C HIS A 8 -28.64 -9.55 -35.03
N ARG A 9 -28.20 -10.54 -34.26
CA ARG A 9 -28.97 -11.07 -33.12
C ARG A 9 -28.52 -10.34 -31.86
N GLU A 10 -29.43 -10.03 -30.95
CA GLU A 10 -29.05 -9.55 -29.62
C GLU A 10 -28.10 -10.57 -28.96
N GLY A 11 -26.95 -10.09 -28.50
CA GLY A 11 -25.87 -10.93 -27.97
C GLY A 11 -24.86 -11.45 -29.02
N ALA A 12 -25.00 -11.10 -30.30
CA ALA A 12 -24.00 -11.43 -31.32
C ALA A 12 -22.82 -10.44 -31.28
N GLY A 13 -21.67 -10.91 -30.79
CA GLY A 13 -20.41 -10.16 -30.75
C GLY A 13 -19.41 -10.81 -29.81
N ARG A 14 -18.11 -10.56 -30.02
CA ARG A 14 -17.08 -10.97 -29.05
C ARG A 14 -17.27 -10.13 -27.78
N LYS A 15 -17.44 -10.78 -26.62
CA LYS A 15 -17.55 -10.09 -25.32
C LYS A 15 -16.44 -9.05 -25.17
N ALA A 16 -16.82 -7.84 -24.74
CA ALA A 16 -15.87 -6.76 -24.51
C ALA A 16 -14.85 -7.18 -23.45
N ILE A 17 -13.56 -6.95 -23.73
CA ILE A 17 -12.45 -7.33 -22.84
C ILE A 17 -12.20 -6.24 -21.78
N TYR A 18 -12.70 -5.02 -22.01
CA TYR A 18 -12.54 -3.83 -21.18
C TYR A 18 -13.91 -3.19 -20.93
N ASN A 19 -14.06 -2.54 -19.77
CA ASN A 19 -15.30 -1.85 -19.37
C ASN A 19 -15.45 -0.45 -20.01
N GLU A 20 -14.61 -0.13 -20.98
CA GLU A 20 -14.58 1.15 -21.69
C GLU A 20 -14.48 0.92 -23.22
N PRO A 21 -14.88 1.90 -24.04
CA PRO A 21 -14.73 1.80 -25.49
C PRO A 21 -13.26 1.64 -25.91
N THR A 22 -12.97 0.66 -26.76
CA THR A 22 -11.61 0.43 -27.27
C THR A 22 -11.45 0.90 -28.72
N LYS A 23 -10.25 1.36 -29.08
CA LYS A 23 -9.91 1.77 -30.44
C LYS A 23 -8.62 1.11 -30.91
N THR A 24 -8.57 0.67 -32.17
CA THR A 24 -7.39 0.03 -32.76
C THR A 24 -6.29 1.08 -33.02
N MET A 25 -5.07 0.82 -32.54
CA MET A 25 -3.87 1.65 -32.75
C MET A 25 -2.69 0.78 -33.20
N ARG A 26 -1.81 1.30 -34.07
CA ARG A 26 -0.56 0.63 -34.47
C ARG A 26 0.55 0.91 -33.46
N VAL A 27 1.27 -0.14 -33.08
CA VAL A 27 2.30 -0.09 -32.03
C VAL A 27 3.57 -0.77 -32.52
N PRO A 28 4.79 -0.26 -32.22
CA PRO A 28 6.04 -0.93 -32.51
C PRO A 28 6.11 -2.33 -31.88
N VAL A 29 6.60 -3.31 -32.63
CA VAL A 29 6.62 -4.73 -32.21
C VAL A 29 7.41 -4.92 -30.91
N SER A 30 8.51 -4.18 -30.71
CA SER A 30 9.33 -4.21 -29.50
C SER A 30 8.59 -3.80 -28.23
N ARG A 31 7.54 -2.98 -28.34
CA ARG A 31 6.76 -2.45 -27.21
C ARG A 31 5.52 -3.27 -26.88
N ILE A 32 5.20 -4.30 -27.68
CA ILE A 32 3.98 -5.11 -27.49
C ILE A 32 3.96 -5.79 -26.12
N VAL A 33 5.11 -6.28 -25.64
CA VAL A 33 5.20 -6.97 -24.34
C VAL A 33 4.93 -6.00 -23.19
N GLU A 34 5.52 -4.80 -23.24
CA GLU A 34 5.35 -3.75 -22.22
C GLU A 34 3.90 -3.27 -22.17
N ILE A 35 3.30 -2.98 -23.33
CA ILE A 35 1.92 -2.49 -23.41
C ILE A 35 0.92 -3.56 -22.97
N LYS A 36 1.16 -4.84 -23.29
CA LYS A 36 0.34 -5.94 -22.76
C LYS A 36 0.42 -6.03 -21.23
N LYS A 37 1.61 -5.88 -20.65
CA LYS A 37 1.78 -5.85 -19.19
C LYS A 37 1.04 -4.66 -18.57
N PHE A 38 1.20 -3.47 -19.14
CA PHE A 38 0.52 -2.24 -18.70
C PHE A 38 -1.02 -2.34 -18.75
N LEU A 39 -1.56 -2.88 -19.84
CA LEU A 39 -3.01 -3.08 -19.99
C LEU A 39 -3.57 -4.20 -19.09
N ALA A 40 -2.72 -5.16 -18.70
CA ALA A 40 -3.08 -6.20 -17.74
C ALA A 40 -3.05 -5.70 -16.29
N SER A 41 -2.12 -4.81 -15.94
CA SER A 41 -2.06 -4.19 -14.61
C SER A 41 -3.21 -3.20 -14.38
N ASN A 42 -3.63 -2.46 -15.42
CA ASN A 42 -4.73 -1.49 -15.32
C ASN A 42 -6.14 -2.11 -15.40
N LYS A 43 -6.28 -3.45 -15.44
CA LYS A 43 -7.58 -4.11 -15.55
C LYS A 43 -8.42 -4.10 -14.28
N LYS A 44 -7.88 -3.58 -13.19
CA LYS A 44 -8.58 -3.43 -11.92
C LYS A 44 -8.03 -2.17 -11.25
N THR A 45 -8.90 -1.17 -11.12
CA THR A 45 -8.95 -0.33 -9.92
C THR A 45 -9.36 -1.26 -8.76
N THR A 46 -8.48 -2.21 -8.44
CA THR A 46 -8.57 -3.04 -7.25
C THR A 46 -8.04 -2.18 -6.13
N LEU A 47 -8.76 -2.10 -5.03
CA LEU A 47 -8.34 -1.68 -3.70
C LEU A 47 -7.20 -2.59 -3.19
N ASN A 48 -6.12 -2.79 -3.95
CA ASN A 48 -4.95 -3.58 -3.57
C ASN A 48 -3.74 -2.65 -3.50
N ASP A 49 -3.70 -1.83 -2.46
CA ASP A 49 -2.55 -1.01 -2.08
C ASP A 49 -1.40 -1.86 -1.50
N VAL A 50 -1.61 -3.16 -1.24
CA VAL A 50 -0.61 -4.09 -0.69
C VAL A 50 -0.02 -5.00 -1.77
N ALA A 51 1.28 -4.83 -2.05
CA ALA A 51 2.02 -5.64 -3.03
C ALA A 51 2.43 -7.03 -2.49
N SER A 52 2.75 -7.13 -1.20
CA SER A 52 3.16 -8.39 -0.56
C SER A 52 3.05 -8.29 0.96
N ILE A 53 2.73 -9.41 1.62
CA ILE A 53 2.74 -9.57 3.08
C ILE A 53 3.86 -10.55 3.42
N THR A 54 4.82 -10.13 4.26
CA THR A 54 5.92 -10.99 4.74
C THR A 54 5.90 -11.10 6.26
N LEU A 55 5.93 -12.32 6.79
CA LEU A 55 6.07 -12.58 8.22
C LEU A 55 7.52 -12.35 8.66
N ILE A 56 7.70 -11.71 9.82
CA ILE A 56 9.02 -11.41 10.38
C ILE A 56 9.46 -12.58 11.27
N ASN A 57 10.73 -12.99 11.16
CA ASN A 57 11.39 -13.88 12.12
C ASN A 57 12.56 -13.10 12.78
N PRO A 58 12.36 -12.53 13.98
CA PRO A 58 13.33 -11.68 14.69
C PRO A 58 14.48 -12.46 15.36
N SER A 59 14.77 -13.70 14.94
CA SER A 59 15.80 -14.59 15.52
C SER A 59 17.24 -14.04 15.56
N THR A 60 17.49 -12.82 15.08
CA THR A 60 18.80 -12.15 15.15
C THR A 60 18.76 -10.96 16.08
N PHE A 61 19.27 -11.14 17.31
CA PHE A 61 19.51 -10.06 18.26
C PHE A 61 20.74 -9.25 17.81
N LYS A 62 20.57 -7.95 17.59
CA LYS A 62 21.66 -7.07 17.11
C LYS A 62 21.63 -5.74 17.83
N ARG A 63 22.60 -5.56 18.72
CA ARG A 63 22.83 -4.30 19.44
C ARG A 63 23.44 -3.27 18.50
N ILE A 64 22.68 -2.24 18.17
CA ILE A 64 23.14 -1.09 17.40
C ILE A 64 23.42 0.06 18.38
N PRO A 65 24.61 0.70 18.33
CA PRO A 65 24.87 1.91 19.10
C PRO A 65 23.80 2.99 18.80
N LEU A 66 23.12 3.46 19.83
CA LEU A 66 22.14 4.53 19.73
C LEU A 66 22.79 5.83 20.22
N ALA A 67 22.83 6.84 19.35
CA ALA A 67 23.26 8.17 19.74
C ALA A 67 22.28 8.75 20.78
N SER A 68 22.81 9.25 21.90
CA SER A 68 22.01 9.68 23.05
C SER A 68 21.36 11.05 22.84
N GLU A 69 21.87 11.85 21.91
CA GLU A 69 21.41 13.22 21.64
C GLU A 69 20.70 13.33 20.29
N LYS A 70 19.69 14.20 20.23
CA LYS A 70 19.11 14.63 18.95
C LYS A 70 20.21 15.38 18.21
N ILE A 71 20.53 14.94 16.99
CA ILE A 71 21.48 15.65 16.12
C ILE A 71 20.89 17.04 15.84
N ALA A 72 21.39 18.06 16.54
CA ALA A 72 21.12 19.44 16.18
C ALA A 72 21.70 19.67 14.78
N ALA A 73 20.99 20.39 13.92
CA ALA A 73 21.52 20.83 12.63
C ALA A 73 22.67 21.82 12.88
N GLY A 74 23.90 21.32 13.00
CA GLY A 74 25.09 22.06 13.40
C GLY A 74 26.29 21.13 13.59
N PHE A 75 27.48 21.68 13.79
CA PHE A 75 28.72 20.89 13.93
C PHE A 75 28.77 20.22 15.31
N PRO A 76 28.64 18.89 15.42
CA PRO A 76 28.77 18.22 16.71
C PRO A 76 30.24 18.26 17.14
N SER A 77 30.49 18.49 18.43
CA SER A 77 31.85 18.55 18.95
C SER A 77 32.49 17.14 18.92
N PRO A 78 33.76 16.99 18.48
CA PRO A 78 34.42 15.69 18.33
C PRO A 78 34.63 14.89 19.62
N ALA A 79 34.49 15.52 20.78
CA ALA A 79 34.78 14.95 22.10
C ALA A 79 33.57 14.27 22.77
N GLN A 80 32.41 14.23 22.11
CA GLN A 80 31.22 13.55 22.60
C GLN A 80 31.34 12.03 22.33
N ASP A 81 32.22 11.34 23.06
CA ASP A 81 32.18 9.87 23.21
C ASP A 81 30.90 9.49 23.98
N TYR A 82 29.77 9.39 23.29
CA TYR A 82 28.47 9.02 23.90
C TYR A 82 27.89 7.78 23.24
N ILE A 83 28.52 6.63 23.52
CA ILE A 83 27.98 5.30 23.20
C ILE A 83 27.55 4.63 24.51
N ASP A 84 26.53 5.14 25.18
CA ASP A 84 26.04 4.55 26.45
C ASP A 84 24.73 3.76 26.29
N LYS A 85 24.12 3.77 25.10
CA LYS A 85 22.90 2.99 24.84
C LYS A 85 23.03 2.18 23.56
N THR A 86 22.72 0.89 23.67
CA THR A 86 22.51 0.02 22.52
C THR A 86 21.02 -0.19 22.32
N LEU A 87 20.55 -0.07 21.09
CA LEU A 87 19.17 -0.34 20.68
C LEU A 87 19.14 -1.64 19.88
N ASP A 88 18.24 -2.55 20.23
CA ASP A 88 17.85 -3.64 19.33
C ASP A 88 16.66 -3.18 18.49
N MET A 89 16.79 -3.26 17.17
CA MET A 89 15.74 -2.80 16.25
C MET A 89 14.52 -3.70 16.28
N ASN A 90 14.66 -4.99 16.59
CA ASN A 90 13.52 -5.89 16.73
C ASN A 90 12.72 -5.49 17.97
N GLU A 91 13.36 -5.28 19.12
CA GLU A 91 12.67 -4.84 20.34
C GLU A 91 12.05 -3.45 20.17
N HIS A 92 12.70 -2.57 19.40
CA HIS A 92 12.20 -1.22 19.17
C HIS A 92 10.98 -1.17 18.25
N LEU A 93 11.00 -1.96 17.16
CA LEU A 93 10.00 -1.91 16.11
C LEU A 93 8.87 -2.93 16.32
N VAL A 94 9.19 -4.11 16.87
CA VAL A 94 8.29 -5.26 16.96
C VAL A 94 7.91 -5.50 18.42
N LYS A 95 6.70 -5.07 18.80
CA LYS A 95 6.15 -5.34 20.14
C LYS A 95 5.61 -6.77 20.27
N ASN A 96 4.96 -7.27 19.22
CA ASN A 96 4.38 -8.59 19.18
C ASN A 96 4.74 -9.30 17.87
N GLU A 97 5.74 -10.18 17.95
CA GLU A 97 6.27 -10.91 16.80
C GLU A 97 5.19 -11.66 16.01
N ALA A 98 4.32 -12.40 16.69
CA ALA A 98 3.30 -13.22 16.04
C ALA A 98 2.23 -12.40 15.31
N ALA A 99 2.08 -11.12 15.68
CA ALA A 99 1.08 -10.21 15.11
C ALA A 99 1.70 -9.16 14.18
N THR A 100 3.03 -9.08 14.07
CA THR A 100 3.71 -8.05 13.29
C THR A 100 4.18 -8.60 11.94
N PHE A 101 3.93 -7.85 10.87
CA PHE A 101 4.31 -8.22 9.50
C PHE A 101 4.63 -6.98 8.68
N VAL A 102 5.39 -7.19 7.60
CA VAL A 102 5.72 -6.11 6.67
C VAL A 102 4.80 -6.16 5.47
N VAL A 103 4.28 -4.99 5.10
CA VAL A 103 3.44 -4.75 3.94
C VAL A 103 4.17 -3.82 2.99
N LYS A 104 4.31 -4.22 1.73
CA LYS A 104 4.89 -3.34 0.70
C LYS A 104 3.80 -2.54 -0.02
N VAL A 105 3.99 -1.24 -0.15
CA VAL A 105 2.99 -0.32 -0.72
C VAL A 105 3.03 -0.34 -2.25
N ALA A 106 1.85 -0.43 -2.87
CA ALA A 106 1.66 -0.43 -4.32
C ALA A 106 0.95 0.83 -4.86
N SER A 107 0.69 1.82 -4.01
CA SER A 107 -0.25 2.92 -4.28
C SER A 107 0.26 4.26 -3.75
N LEU A 108 -0.18 5.35 -4.37
CA LEU A 108 0.13 6.73 -3.96
C LEU A 108 -0.97 7.36 -3.12
N SER A 109 -1.99 6.59 -2.72
CA SER A 109 -3.14 7.11 -1.96
C SER A 109 -2.80 7.73 -0.61
N MET A 110 -1.59 7.48 -0.09
CA MET A 110 -1.10 8.00 1.20
C MET A 110 0.15 8.87 1.05
N ARG A 111 0.37 9.46 -0.13
CA ARG A 111 1.56 10.27 -0.46
C ARG A 111 1.79 11.41 0.53
N ASP A 112 0.74 12.15 0.88
CA ASP A 112 0.86 13.34 1.73
C ASP A 112 1.04 12.94 3.22
N ALA A 113 0.84 11.67 3.56
CA ALA A 113 1.26 11.06 4.82
C ALA A 113 2.72 10.55 4.81
N GLY A 114 3.46 10.77 3.72
CA GLY A 114 4.85 10.33 3.54
C GLY A 114 5.01 8.88 3.09
N ILE A 115 3.92 8.22 2.67
CA ILE A 115 3.91 6.84 2.19
C ILE A 115 3.82 6.83 0.66
N GLU A 116 4.82 6.23 0.01
CA GLU A 116 4.94 6.16 -1.44
C GLU A 116 5.02 4.71 -1.93
N ILE A 117 4.97 4.53 -3.24
CA ILE A 117 5.16 3.21 -3.87
C ILE A 117 6.52 2.64 -3.48
N ASP A 118 6.54 1.33 -3.22
CA ASP A 118 7.69 0.54 -2.78
C ASP A 118 8.15 0.76 -1.33
N ASP A 119 7.49 1.63 -0.55
CA ASP A 119 7.75 1.72 0.88
C ASP A 119 7.33 0.44 1.61
N GLU A 120 8.06 0.14 2.69
CA GLU A 120 7.77 -0.98 3.58
C GLU A 120 7.07 -0.47 4.85
N LEU A 121 5.85 -0.95 5.08
CA LEU A 121 5.06 -0.64 6.26
C LEU A 121 5.18 -1.76 7.28
N LEU A 122 5.49 -1.42 8.52
CA LEU A 122 5.37 -2.33 9.63
C LEU A 122 3.94 -2.28 10.16
N VAL A 123 3.27 -3.43 10.19
CA VAL A 123 1.86 -3.53 10.56
C VAL A 123 1.72 -4.48 11.74
N ASP A 124 0.99 -4.05 12.76
CA ASP A 124 0.68 -4.85 13.95
C ASP A 124 -0.82 -5.17 14.00
N ARG A 125 -1.14 -6.46 14.00
CA ARG A 125 -2.50 -7.02 14.09
C ARG A 125 -3.08 -7.05 15.50
N SER A 126 -2.23 -6.93 16.52
CA SER A 126 -2.65 -7.00 17.92
C SER A 126 -3.12 -5.66 18.48
N LEU A 127 -2.91 -4.58 17.74
CA LEU A 127 -3.37 -3.24 18.10
C LEU A 127 -4.81 -3.03 17.66
N GLU A 128 -5.61 -2.47 18.58
CA GLU A 128 -6.93 -1.95 18.26
C GLU A 128 -6.78 -0.61 17.52
N ALA A 129 -7.34 -0.51 16.31
CA ALA A 129 -7.25 0.68 15.49
C ALA A 129 -8.10 1.82 16.05
N LYS A 130 -7.53 3.02 16.08
CA LYS A 130 -8.16 4.23 16.61
C LYS A 130 -8.40 5.25 15.51
N HIS A 131 -9.19 6.27 15.85
CA HIS A 131 -9.36 7.46 15.01
C HIS A 131 -7.98 8.03 14.63
N GLU A 132 -7.82 8.42 13.37
CA GLU A 132 -6.60 8.92 12.73
C GLU A 132 -5.46 7.92 12.56
N ASP A 133 -5.59 6.65 12.98
CA ASP A 133 -4.55 5.65 12.71
C ASP A 133 -4.47 5.33 11.22
N ILE A 134 -3.26 5.09 10.73
CA ILE A 134 -3.07 4.51 9.41
C ILE A 134 -3.25 3.01 9.53
N VAL A 135 -4.19 2.45 8.77
CA VAL A 135 -4.57 1.05 8.86
C VAL A 135 -4.40 0.36 7.53
N VAL A 136 -4.09 -0.93 7.60
CA VAL A 136 -4.32 -1.84 6.48
C VAL A 136 -5.72 -2.41 6.66
N ALA A 137 -6.60 -2.13 5.71
CA ALA A 137 -7.98 -2.57 5.70
C ALA A 137 -8.22 -3.53 4.54
N LEU A 138 -9.08 -4.51 4.76
CA LEU A 138 -9.61 -5.40 3.72
C LEU A 138 -11.06 -5.00 3.46
N ILE A 139 -11.34 -4.58 2.23
CA ILE A 139 -12.66 -4.18 1.76
C ILE A 139 -12.94 -4.99 0.49
N ASP A 140 -14.08 -5.69 0.43
CA ASP A 140 -14.45 -6.54 -0.72
C ASP A 140 -13.32 -7.49 -1.17
N ASN A 141 -12.58 -8.03 -0.20
CA ASN A 141 -11.47 -8.95 -0.41
C ASN A 141 -10.24 -8.32 -1.09
N GLU A 142 -10.10 -7.00 -1.02
CA GLU A 142 -9.01 -6.20 -1.55
C GLU A 142 -8.36 -5.35 -0.43
N PHE A 143 -7.03 -5.35 -0.36
CA PHE A 143 -6.26 -4.69 0.71
C PHE A 143 -5.93 -3.22 0.42
N THR A 144 -6.47 -2.29 1.20
CA THR A 144 -6.16 -0.85 1.09
C THR A 144 -5.38 -0.33 2.30
N VAL A 145 -4.54 0.69 2.09
CA VAL A 145 -3.87 1.44 3.16
C VAL A 145 -4.48 2.83 3.19
N LYS A 146 -5.10 3.19 4.31
CA LYS A 146 -5.79 4.47 4.48
C LYS A 146 -5.73 4.93 5.92
N ARG A 147 -6.08 6.20 6.15
CA ARG A 147 -6.31 6.72 7.49
C ARG A 147 -7.71 6.36 7.95
N LEU A 148 -7.84 5.71 9.09
CA LEU A 148 -9.12 5.40 9.70
C LEU A 148 -9.71 6.66 10.32
N MET A 149 -10.89 7.06 9.87
CA MET A 149 -11.64 8.17 10.45
C MET A 149 -12.88 7.61 11.13
N VAL A 150 -13.04 7.94 12.41
CA VAL A 150 -14.17 7.51 13.26
C VAL A 150 -14.84 8.75 13.87
N GLU A 151 -16.09 9.01 13.52
CA GLU A 151 -16.90 10.07 14.13
C GLU A 151 -18.24 9.50 14.61
N GLY A 152 -18.37 9.33 15.93
CA GLY A 152 -19.54 8.68 16.53
C GLY A 152 -19.70 7.26 15.99
N ASP A 153 -20.84 6.99 15.37
CA ASP A 153 -21.15 5.67 14.77
C ASP A 153 -20.69 5.53 13.31
N LYS A 154 -20.09 6.58 12.73
CA LYS A 154 -19.60 6.55 11.36
C LYS A 154 -18.12 6.25 11.32
N CYS A 155 -17.73 5.29 10.50
CA CYS A 155 -16.34 5.04 10.15
C CYS A 155 -16.15 5.12 8.63
N TRP A 156 -15.03 5.70 8.21
CA TRP A 156 -14.61 5.72 6.81
C TRP A 156 -13.09 5.72 6.72
N LEU A 157 -12.58 5.49 5.52
CA LEU A 157 -11.16 5.46 5.25
C LEU A 157 -10.77 6.66 4.39
N LYS A 158 -9.97 7.56 4.95
CA LYS A 158 -9.50 8.76 4.29
C LYS A 158 -8.21 8.50 3.52
N ALA A 159 -8.15 8.97 2.28
CA ALA A 159 -6.91 9.01 1.51
C ALA A 159 -6.11 10.28 1.88
N GLU A 160 -4.80 10.13 2.06
CA GLU A 160 -3.89 11.27 2.24
C GLU A 160 -3.23 11.59 0.91
N ASN A 161 -4.05 11.78 -0.12
CA ASN A 161 -3.67 12.27 -1.43
C ASN A 161 -4.92 12.84 -2.13
N PRO A 162 -4.94 14.14 -2.50
CA PRO A 162 -6.06 14.77 -3.21
C PRO A 162 -6.46 14.11 -4.53
N ASP A 163 -5.56 13.34 -5.14
CA ASP A 163 -5.82 12.60 -6.38
C ASP A 163 -6.65 11.31 -6.15
N TYR A 164 -6.94 10.96 -4.90
CA TYR A 164 -7.64 9.74 -4.50
C TYR A 164 -8.85 10.08 -3.61
N ASP A 165 -9.98 9.43 -3.87
CA ASP A 165 -11.21 9.64 -3.10
C ASP A 165 -11.18 8.91 -1.75
N ASP A 166 -11.87 9.51 -0.77
CA ASP A 166 -12.16 8.87 0.51
C ASP A 166 -13.15 7.70 0.31
N ILE A 167 -12.94 6.63 1.06
CA ILE A 167 -13.76 5.42 0.98
C ILE A 167 -14.74 5.43 2.14
N HIS A 168 -15.98 5.78 1.83
CA HIS A 168 -17.13 5.57 2.70
C HIS A 168 -17.73 4.18 2.44
N LEU A 169 -17.90 3.41 3.51
CA LEU A 169 -18.50 2.07 3.43
C LEU A 169 -19.96 2.18 2.97
N LYS A 170 -20.33 1.38 1.97
CA LYS A 170 -21.71 1.28 1.49
C LYS A 170 -22.49 0.29 2.35
N ASP A 171 -23.82 0.39 2.27
CA ASP A 171 -24.72 -0.62 2.86
C ASP A 171 -24.32 -2.01 2.34
N CYS A 172 -24.11 -2.96 3.25
CA CYS A 172 -23.63 -4.34 3.02
C CYS A 172 -22.14 -4.53 2.70
N GLN A 173 -21.30 -3.50 2.78
CA GLN A 173 -19.85 -3.64 2.61
C GLN A 173 -19.18 -3.94 3.96
N GLU A 174 -18.39 -5.01 4.03
CA GLU A 174 -17.66 -5.36 5.25
C GLU A 174 -16.27 -4.70 5.24
N LEU A 175 -16.00 -3.90 6.28
CA LEU A 175 -14.67 -3.38 6.58
C LEU A 175 -14.01 -4.29 7.61
N LEU A 176 -12.93 -4.96 7.21
CA LEU A 176 -12.07 -5.67 8.14
C LEU A 176 -10.76 -4.89 8.30
N ILE A 177 -10.51 -4.36 9.50
CA ILE A 177 -9.19 -3.82 9.81
C ILE A 177 -8.23 -5.00 9.97
N TRP A 178 -7.29 -5.11 9.03
CA TRP A 178 -6.29 -6.15 9.05
C TRP A 178 -5.14 -5.81 9.98
N GLY A 179 -4.89 -4.55 10.30
CA GLY A 179 -3.89 -4.15 11.31
C GLY A 179 -3.53 -2.67 11.25
N VAL A 180 -2.83 -2.21 12.27
CA VAL A 180 -2.41 -0.81 12.41
C VAL A 180 -0.97 -0.66 11.93
N VAL A 181 -0.72 0.34 11.08
CA VAL A 181 0.62 0.69 10.61
C VAL A 181 1.36 1.43 11.74
N THR A 182 2.48 0.90 12.18
CA THR A 182 3.27 1.46 13.29
C THR A 182 4.49 2.24 12.79
N PHE A 183 5.12 1.79 11.71
CA PHE A 183 6.31 2.43 11.13
C PHE A 183 6.32 2.36 9.61
N VAL A 184 7.00 3.33 8.99
CA VAL A 184 7.34 3.35 7.57
C VAL A 184 8.85 3.21 7.44
N ILE A 185 9.31 2.19 6.73
CA ILE A 185 10.73 1.94 6.43
C ILE A 185 10.97 2.38 4.98
N LYS A 186 11.67 3.51 4.82
CA LYS A 186 11.95 4.14 3.53
C LYS A 186 13.47 4.25 3.30
N PRO A 187 14.04 3.52 2.32
CA PRO A 187 15.46 3.64 1.98
C PRO A 187 15.72 4.88 1.12
N PHE A 188 16.54 5.80 1.60
CA PHE A 188 16.93 7.00 0.82
C PHE A 188 18.15 6.78 -0.08
N ARG A 189 18.94 5.72 0.19
CA ARG A 189 20.13 5.42 -0.61
C ARG A 189 19.72 4.69 -1.87
N LYS A 190 19.93 5.31 -3.03
CA LYS A 190 19.78 4.64 -4.33
C LYS A 190 20.84 3.55 -4.43
N HIS A 191 20.43 2.29 -4.42
CA HIS A 191 21.30 1.18 -4.81
C HIS A 191 21.59 1.34 -6.31
N LYS A 192 22.87 1.46 -6.66
CA LYS A 192 23.36 1.65 -8.03
C LYS A 192 23.62 0.30 -8.68
#